data_AF-A0AAU4E8E2-F1
#
_entry.id   AF-A0AAU4E8E2-F1
#
_cell.length_a   1.000
_cell.length_b   1.000
_cell.length_c   1.000
_cell.angle_alpha   90.00
_cell.angle_beta   90.00
_cell.angle_gamma   90.00
#
_symmetry.space_group_name_H-M   'P 1'
#
loop_
_entity.id
_entity.type
_entity.pdbx_description
1 polymer ?
#
loop_
_entity_poly.entity_id
_entity_poly.type
_entity_poly.pdbx_seq_one_letter_code
_entity_poly.pdbx_strand_id
1 'polypeptide(L)'
;MLPERRHNRRHGPPRHPTRLTADDLDAGSPWALLGDQPSREFALGVAGKFWRPVVQWRRVEAEDFAAFEEPGYGKIVLAVSTFAYGPHRTLLTVHTRVALTDPESWVKFRRYWRIAYPAIASVHTALVRTMAANARLRALTAYARTDQA
;
A
#
# COMPACT_ATOMS: atom_id res chain seq x y z
N MET A 1 37.83 -1.01 33.01
CA MET A 1 36.91 0.10 32.69
C MET A 1 35.99 -0.36 31.56
N LEU A 2 34.70 -0.56 31.85
CA LEU A 2 33.70 -1.04 30.89
C LEU A 2 33.31 0.06 29.89
N PRO A 3 33.12 -0.24 28.58
CA PRO A 3 32.53 0.72 27.66
C PRO A 3 31.00 0.64 27.71
N GLU A 4 30.43 1.52 28.53
CA GLU A 4 29.05 1.99 28.53
C GLU A 4 28.73 2.67 27.18
N ARG A 5 28.28 1.91 26.18
CA ARG A 5 27.67 2.46 24.95
C ARG A 5 26.46 1.65 24.52
N ARG A 6 25.42 1.63 25.35
CA ARG A 6 24.10 1.08 24.97
C ARG A 6 22.92 1.87 25.54
N HIS A 7 22.93 3.20 25.46
CA HIS A 7 21.76 3.98 25.89
C HIS A 7 21.39 5.18 25.03
N ASN A 8 21.58 5.12 23.70
CA ASN A 8 20.94 6.10 22.84
C ASN A 8 20.53 5.55 21.46
N ARG A 9 19.51 4.69 21.45
CA ARG A 9 18.86 4.19 20.23
C ARG A 9 17.35 4.49 20.24
N ARG A 10 16.96 5.67 20.73
CA ARG A 10 15.54 6.06 20.87
C ARG A 10 15.15 7.42 20.28
N HIS A 11 16.01 8.04 19.47
CA HIS A 11 15.62 9.21 18.68
C HIS A 11 15.83 8.94 17.19
N GLY A 12 14.90 8.18 16.60
CA GLY A 12 14.60 8.37 15.18
C GLY A 12 13.89 9.73 15.01
N PRO A 13 13.96 10.35 13.82
CA PRO A 13 13.25 11.60 13.55
C PRO A 13 11.76 11.45 13.93
N PRO A 14 11.10 12.54 14.37
CA PRO A 14 9.69 12.50 14.70
C PRO A 14 8.93 11.89 13.53
N ARG A 15 8.25 10.77 13.80
CA ARG A 15 7.33 10.18 12.82
C ARG A 15 6.19 11.16 12.68
N HIS A 16 6.28 12.06 11.71
CA HIS A 16 5.11 12.80 11.26
C HIS A 16 4.06 11.75 10.88
N PRO A 17 2.80 11.89 11.34
CA PRO A 17 1.73 11.07 10.82
C PRO A 17 1.65 11.41 9.34
N THR A 18 2.29 10.59 8.50
CA THR A 18 2.13 10.65 7.06
C THR A 18 0.63 10.53 6.84
N ARG A 19 0.00 11.63 6.43
CA ARG A 19 -1.28 11.51 5.77
C ARG A 19 -0.94 10.66 4.56
N LEU A 20 -1.33 9.40 4.58
CA LEU A 20 -1.23 8.53 3.41
C LEU A 20 -2.44 8.89 2.55
N THR A 21 -2.43 10.09 1.97
CA THR A 21 -3.38 10.40 0.89
C THR A 21 -2.87 9.74 -0.39
N ALA A 22 -3.77 9.52 -1.35
CA ALA A 22 -3.39 8.98 -2.65
C ALA A 22 -2.34 9.89 -3.33
N ASP A 23 -2.49 11.21 -3.17
CA ASP A 23 -1.55 12.22 -3.68
C ASP A 23 -0.17 12.13 -3.02
N ASP A 24 -0.10 11.90 -1.70
CA ASP A 24 1.16 11.71 -0.97
C ASP A 24 1.89 10.42 -1.38
N LEU A 25 1.16 9.44 -1.92
CA LEU A 25 1.69 8.19 -2.45
C LEU A 25 2.16 8.30 -3.90
N ASP A 26 1.67 9.30 -4.65
CA ASP A 26 2.07 9.60 -6.03
C ASP A 26 3.31 10.52 -6.08
N ALA A 27 3.43 11.46 -5.14
CA ALA A 27 4.51 12.43 -5.09
C ALA A 27 5.87 11.80 -4.70
N GLY A 28 6.70 11.46 -5.70
CA GLY A 28 8.09 11.01 -5.53
C GLY A 28 8.26 9.51 -5.30
N SER A 29 7.19 8.74 -5.49
CA SER A 29 7.15 7.29 -5.39
C SER A 29 7.18 6.66 -6.79
N PRO A 30 7.69 5.43 -6.97
CA PRO A 30 7.54 4.71 -8.24
C PRO A 30 6.09 4.30 -8.55
N TRP A 31 5.14 4.57 -7.64
CA TRP A 31 3.72 4.27 -7.78
C TRP A 31 2.98 5.44 -8.42
N ALA A 32 2.24 5.17 -9.49
CA ALA A 32 1.36 6.13 -10.15
C ALA A 32 -0.09 5.94 -9.69
N LEU A 33 -0.83 7.04 -9.52
CA LEU A 33 -2.27 7.00 -9.25
C LEU A 33 -3.04 6.64 -10.53
N LEU A 34 -3.61 5.44 -10.59
CA LEU A 34 -4.37 4.94 -11.76
C LEU A 34 -5.81 5.45 -11.78
N GLY A 35 -6.35 5.79 -10.61
CA GLY A 35 -7.69 6.32 -10.48
C GLY A 35 -8.01 6.61 -9.02
N ASP A 36 -8.76 7.69 -8.81
CA ASP A 36 -9.28 8.07 -7.50
C ASP A 36 -10.76 8.45 -7.63
N GLN A 37 -11.57 7.80 -6.80
CA GLN A 37 -12.94 8.17 -6.49
C GLN A 37 -12.96 8.59 -5.02
N PRO A 38 -13.02 9.91 -4.74
CA PRO A 38 -12.94 10.44 -3.39
C PRO A 38 -13.90 9.72 -2.44
N SER A 39 -13.37 9.27 -1.30
CA SER A 39 -14.12 8.56 -0.25
C SER A 39 -14.74 7.20 -0.65
N ARG A 40 -14.45 6.68 -1.84
CA ARG A 40 -14.96 5.38 -2.31
C ARG A 40 -13.85 4.42 -2.68
N GLU A 41 -12.91 4.83 -3.51
CA GLU A 41 -11.90 3.93 -4.05
C GLU A 41 -10.71 4.69 -4.58
N PHE A 42 -9.51 4.18 -4.38
CA PHE A 42 -8.34 4.62 -5.14
C PHE A 42 -7.49 3.42 -5.56
N ALA A 43 -6.80 3.56 -6.68
CA ALA A 43 -5.94 2.53 -7.24
C ALA A 43 -4.55 3.10 -7.56
N LEU A 44 -3.52 2.44 -7.07
CA LEU A 44 -2.11 2.77 -7.32
C LEU A 44 -1.47 1.67 -8.15
N GLY A 45 -0.70 2.05 -9.17
CA GLY A 45 -0.04 1.16 -10.10
C GLY A 45 1.47 1.31 -10.04
N VAL A 46 2.21 0.21 -10.10
CA VAL A 46 3.67 0.23 -10.29
C VAL A 46 4.10 -0.90 -11.20
N ALA A 47 5.09 -0.67 -12.06
CA ALA A 47 5.75 -1.73 -12.80
C ALA A 47 7.11 -2.07 -12.15
N GLY A 48 7.56 -3.30 -12.25
CA GLY A 48 8.87 -3.66 -11.73
C GLY A 48 9.23 -5.14 -11.80
N LYS A 49 10.49 -5.42 -11.44
CA LYS A 49 11.08 -6.76 -11.34
C LYS A 49 11.27 -7.13 -9.87
N PHE A 50 10.17 -7.27 -9.15
CA PHE A 50 10.16 -7.44 -7.69
C PHE A 50 10.51 -8.87 -7.22
N TRP A 51 10.66 -9.83 -8.15
CA TRP A 51 11.17 -11.17 -7.88
C TRP A 51 12.71 -11.27 -8.00
N ARG A 52 13.41 -10.18 -8.31
CA ARG A 52 14.88 -10.13 -8.33
C ARG A 52 15.43 -9.70 -6.96
N PRO A 53 16.66 -10.11 -6.60
CA PRO A 53 17.30 -9.70 -5.34
C PRO A 53 17.44 -8.17 -5.22
N VAL A 54 17.74 -7.51 -6.35
CA VAL A 54 17.69 -6.06 -6.47
C VAL A 54 16.37 -5.72 -7.16
N VAL A 55 15.43 -5.22 -6.39
CA VAL A 55 14.11 -4.82 -6.90
C VAL A 55 14.28 -3.59 -7.79
N GLN A 56 13.88 -3.73 -9.04
CA GLN A 56 13.83 -2.62 -9.99
C GLN A 56 12.39 -2.15 -10.10
N TRP A 57 12.12 -0.95 -9.62
CA TRP A 57 10.83 -0.28 -9.81
C TRP A 57 10.91 0.62 -11.03
N ARG A 58 9.85 0.61 -11.82
CA ARG A 58 9.64 1.50 -12.95
C ARG A 58 8.28 2.16 -12.75
N ARG A 59 8.31 3.47 -12.62
CA ARG A 59 7.11 4.28 -12.70
C ARG A 59 6.58 4.21 -14.13
N VAL A 60 5.29 3.96 -14.25
CA VAL A 60 4.54 3.98 -15.51
C VAL A 60 3.32 4.84 -15.21
N GLU A 61 3.13 5.90 -15.99
CA GLU A 61 2.00 6.82 -15.80
C GLU A 61 0.67 6.11 -16.06
N ALA A 62 -0.41 6.64 -15.49
CA ALA A 62 -1.71 6.00 -15.49
C ALA A 62 -2.23 5.70 -16.90
N GLU A 63 -1.97 6.61 -17.84
CA GLU A 63 -2.38 6.54 -19.24
C GLU A 63 -1.74 5.36 -19.97
N ASP A 64 -0.47 5.07 -19.65
CA ASP A 64 0.30 4.01 -20.31
C ASP A 64 0.24 2.67 -19.56
N PHE A 65 -0.23 2.67 -18.30
CA PHE A 65 -0.19 1.51 -17.42
C PHE A 65 -0.97 0.31 -17.97
N ALA A 66 -2.11 0.56 -18.61
CA ALA A 66 -2.93 -0.47 -19.24
C ALA A 66 -2.17 -1.17 -20.38
N ALA A 67 -1.53 -0.39 -21.26
CA ALA A 67 -0.81 -0.86 -22.43
C ALA A 67 0.61 -1.38 -22.15
N PHE A 68 1.14 -1.15 -20.94
CA PHE A 68 2.50 -1.58 -20.60
C PHE A 68 2.63 -3.12 -20.59
N GLU A 69 3.35 -3.66 -21.57
CA GLU A 69 3.60 -5.09 -21.77
C GLU A 69 5.09 -5.43 -21.98
N GLU A 70 6.00 -4.57 -21.51
CA GLU A 70 7.44 -4.78 -21.72
C GLU A 70 7.90 -6.12 -21.11
N PRO A 71 8.47 -7.03 -21.91
CA PRO A 71 8.87 -8.35 -21.43
C PRO A 71 9.85 -8.28 -20.25
N GLY A 72 9.69 -9.21 -19.32
CA GLY A 72 10.50 -9.30 -18.12
C GLY A 72 10.05 -8.41 -16.97
N TYR A 73 8.93 -7.68 -17.10
CA TYR A 73 8.36 -6.84 -16.02
C TYR A 73 7.05 -7.42 -15.47
N GLY A 74 6.73 -7.02 -14.24
CA GLY A 74 5.43 -7.26 -13.65
C GLY A 74 4.77 -5.94 -13.30
N LYS A 75 3.46 -5.86 -13.50
CA LYS A 75 2.60 -4.76 -13.05
C LYS A 75 1.96 -5.16 -11.73
N ILE A 76 1.96 -4.25 -10.77
CA ILE A 76 1.23 -4.39 -9.50
C ILE A 76 0.22 -3.26 -9.44
N VAL A 77 -1.03 -3.59 -9.12
CA VAL A 77 -2.08 -2.63 -8.82
C VAL A 77 -2.55 -2.88 -7.39
N LEU A 78 -2.43 -1.86 -6.54
CA LEU A 78 -3.02 -1.83 -5.21
C LEU A 78 -4.27 -0.96 -5.26
N ALA A 79 -5.43 -1.59 -5.17
CA ALA A 79 -6.73 -0.92 -5.06
C ALA A 79 -7.25 -0.99 -3.63
N VAL A 80 -7.75 0.13 -3.13
CA VAL A 80 -8.42 0.20 -1.83
C VAL A 80 -9.81 0.75 -2.06
N SER A 81 -10.83 0.01 -1.66
CA SER A 81 -12.23 0.37 -1.85
C SER A 81 -12.97 0.34 -0.51
N THR A 82 -13.91 1.26 -0.33
CA THR A 82 -14.78 1.34 0.84
C THR A 82 -16.24 1.33 0.42
N PHE A 83 -17.02 0.45 1.05
CA PHE A 83 -18.46 0.33 0.82
C PHE A 83 -19.22 0.56 2.13
N ALA A 84 -20.36 1.23 2.06
CA ALA A 84 -21.26 1.33 3.20
C ALA A 84 -21.77 -0.07 3.58
N TYR A 85 -21.73 -0.39 4.87
CA TYR A 85 -22.17 -1.68 5.40
C TYR A 85 -23.17 -1.47 6.54
N GLY A 86 -24.35 -0.96 6.17
CA GLY A 86 -25.37 -0.51 7.12
C GLY A 86 -25.09 0.89 7.68
N PRO A 87 -25.87 1.34 8.68
CA PRO A 87 -25.90 2.76 9.08
C PRO A 87 -24.62 3.26 9.76
N HIS A 88 -23.81 2.36 10.33
CA HIS A 88 -22.66 2.75 11.16
C HIS A 88 -21.39 1.91 10.89
N ARG A 89 -21.32 1.20 9.76
CA ARG A 89 -20.14 0.41 9.43
C ARG A 89 -19.76 0.62 7.97
N THR A 90 -18.47 0.43 7.73
CA THR A 90 -17.88 0.49 6.41
C THR A 90 -17.12 -0.81 6.17
N LEU A 91 -17.34 -1.42 5.02
CA LEU A 91 -16.53 -2.51 4.53
C LEU A 91 -15.33 -1.92 3.81
N LEU A 92 -14.13 -2.16 4.36
CA LEU A 92 -12.86 -1.79 3.74
C LEU A 92 -12.26 -3.01 3.05
N THR A 93 -11.94 -2.85 1.78
CA THR A 93 -11.38 -3.88 0.93
C THR A 93 -10.06 -3.40 0.35
N VAL A 94 -9.00 -4.19 0.50
CA VAL A 94 -7.68 -3.92 -0.09
C VAL A 94 -7.34 -5.05 -1.03
N HIS A 95 -7.25 -4.74 -2.32
CA HIS A 95 -6.98 -5.69 -3.39
C HIS A 95 -5.66 -5.38 -4.06
N THR A 96 -4.76 -6.36 -4.06
CA THR A 96 -3.50 -6.27 -4.81
C THR A 96 -3.54 -7.23 -5.98
N ARG A 97 -3.52 -6.69 -7.20
CA ARG A 97 -3.46 -7.46 -8.44
C ARG A 97 -2.05 -7.41 -8.99
N VAL A 98 -1.54 -8.56 -9.42
CA VAL A 98 -0.24 -8.66 -10.08
C VAL A 98 -0.47 -9.24 -11.46
N ALA A 99 -0.08 -8.51 -12.49
CA ALA A 99 -0.07 -8.97 -13.87
C ALA A 99 1.38 -9.08 -14.33
N LEU A 100 1.71 -10.15 -15.05
CA LEU A 100 3.07 -10.35 -15.58
C LEU A 100 3.00 -10.24 -17.09
N THR A 101 4.03 -9.63 -17.68
CA THR A 101 4.06 -9.34 -19.12
C THR A 101 4.46 -10.55 -19.95
N ASP A 102 5.08 -11.58 -19.36
CA ASP A 102 5.57 -12.75 -20.09
C ASP A 102 5.49 -14.07 -19.29
N PRO A 103 5.42 -15.23 -19.97
CA PRO A 103 5.34 -16.55 -19.33
C PRO A 103 6.57 -16.93 -18.48
N GLU A 104 7.77 -16.46 -18.83
CA GLU A 104 9.00 -16.79 -18.11
C GLU A 104 9.03 -16.10 -16.73
N SER A 105 8.61 -14.85 -16.69
CA SER A 105 8.38 -14.06 -15.47
C SER A 105 7.31 -14.72 -14.60
N TRP A 106 6.30 -15.37 -15.18
CA TRP A 106 5.28 -16.11 -14.43
C TRP A 106 5.85 -17.27 -13.61
N VAL A 107 6.76 -18.05 -14.19
CA VAL A 107 7.43 -19.14 -13.47
C VAL A 107 8.30 -18.61 -12.33
N LYS A 108 9.05 -17.52 -12.57
CA LYS A 108 9.90 -16.87 -11.56
C LYS A 108 9.07 -16.30 -10.42
N PHE A 109 7.99 -15.57 -10.76
CA PHE A 109 7.06 -15.01 -9.80
C PHE A 109 6.39 -16.10 -8.96
N ARG A 110 5.92 -17.19 -9.55
CA ARG A 110 5.27 -18.28 -8.80
C ARG A 110 6.20 -18.90 -7.76
N ARG A 111 7.49 -19.06 -8.08
CA ARG A 111 8.50 -19.56 -7.12
C ARG A 111 8.73 -18.56 -5.98
N TYR A 112 8.91 -17.29 -6.31
CA TYR A 112 9.03 -16.20 -5.34
C TYR A 112 7.80 -16.10 -4.43
N TRP A 113 6.60 -16.16 -5.01
CA TRP A 113 5.33 -15.99 -4.32
C TRP A 113 5.12 -17.05 -3.24
N ARG A 114 5.54 -18.31 -3.47
CA ARG A 114 5.43 -19.37 -2.45
C ARG A 114 6.15 -19.04 -1.13
N ILE A 115 7.21 -18.22 -1.19
CA ILE A 115 8.00 -17.83 -0.03
C ILE A 115 7.55 -16.47 0.51
N ALA A 116 7.28 -15.51 -0.39
CA ALA A 116 6.94 -14.14 -0.01
C ALA A 116 5.48 -13.96 0.43
N TYR A 117 4.56 -14.80 -0.06
CA TYR A 117 3.12 -14.71 0.23
C TYR A 117 2.77 -14.54 1.72
N PRO A 118 3.27 -15.37 2.67
CA PRO A 118 2.89 -15.21 4.08
C PRO A 118 3.32 -13.86 4.67
N ALA A 119 4.50 -13.36 4.28
CA ALA A 119 4.96 -12.05 4.70
C ALA A 119 4.08 -10.93 4.12
N ILE A 120 3.78 -11.01 2.81
CA ILE A 120 2.93 -10.04 2.12
C ILE A 120 1.51 -10.05 2.71
N ALA A 121 0.93 -11.22 2.96
CA ALA A 121 -0.40 -11.37 3.58
C ALA A 121 -0.45 -10.77 5.00
N SER A 122 0.63 -10.93 5.77
CA SER A 122 0.76 -10.32 7.10
C SER A 122 0.79 -8.80 7.02
N VAL A 123 1.52 -8.23 6.07
CA VAL A 123 1.57 -6.79 5.82
C VAL A 123 0.20 -6.25 5.39
N HIS A 124 -0.51 -6.94 4.48
CA HIS A 124 -1.86 -6.55 4.08
C HIS A 124 -2.83 -6.57 5.28
N THR A 125 -2.77 -7.61 6.11
CA THR A 125 -3.59 -7.71 7.31
C THR A 125 -3.31 -6.57 8.29
N ALA A 126 -2.03 -6.26 8.51
CA ALA A 126 -1.62 -5.13 9.34
C ALA A 126 -2.12 -3.79 8.77
N LEU A 127 -1.97 -3.57 7.47
CA LEU A 127 -2.44 -2.38 6.76
C LEU A 127 -3.94 -2.16 6.97
N VAL A 128 -4.77 -3.18 6.70
CA VAL A 128 -6.22 -3.12 6.88
C VAL A 128 -6.59 -2.83 8.34
N ARG A 129 -5.94 -3.50 9.30
CA ARG A 129 -6.16 -3.27 10.73
C ARG A 129 -5.81 -1.85 11.15
N THR A 130 -4.69 -1.32 10.67
CA THR A 130 -4.26 0.05 10.95
C THR A 130 -5.21 1.07 10.34
N MET A 131 -5.68 0.85 9.10
CA MET A 131 -6.69 1.70 8.47
C MET A 131 -8.00 1.69 9.27
N ALA A 132 -8.49 0.51 9.68
CA ALA A 132 -9.70 0.37 10.48
C ALA A 132 -9.58 1.04 11.85
N ALA A 133 -8.44 0.88 12.54
CA ALA A 133 -8.18 1.53 13.82
C ALA A 133 -8.18 3.06 13.71
N ASN A 134 -7.49 3.60 12.70
CA ASN A 134 -7.48 5.04 12.45
C ASN A 134 -8.86 5.59 12.08
N ALA A 135 -9.63 4.88 11.25
CA ALA A 135 -11.00 5.26 10.91
C ALA A 135 -11.89 5.30 12.15
N ARG A 136 -11.78 4.30 13.04
CA ARG A 136 -12.54 4.25 14.30
C ARG A 136 -12.18 5.40 15.23
N LEU A 137 -10.89 5.70 15.39
CA LEU A 137 -10.43 6.83 16.20
C LEU A 137 -11.01 8.14 15.68
N ARG A 138 -10.93 8.40 14.37
CA ARG A 138 -11.47 9.61 13.75
C ARG A 138 -12.99 9.74 13.91
N ALA A 139 -13.72 8.63 13.78
CA ALA A 139 -15.16 8.61 14.00
C ALA A 139 -15.50 8.98 15.46
N LEU A 140 -14.82 8.37 16.44
CA LEU A 140 -15.04 8.67 17.86
C LEU A 140 -14.72 10.13 18.21
N THR A 141 -13.63 10.69 17.68
CA THR A 141 -13.30 12.11 17.86
C THR A 141 -14.33 13.03 17.24
N ALA A 142 -14.89 12.68 16.08
CA ALA A 142 -15.96 13.45 15.45
C ALA A 142 -17.25 13.43 16.30
N TYR A 143 -17.67 12.25 16.79
CA TYR A 143 -18.84 12.14 17.67
C TYR A 143 -18.69 12.93 18.97
N ALA A 144 -17.53 12.83 19.64
CA ALA A 144 -17.27 13.56 20.88
C ALA A 144 -17.31 15.08 20.70
N ARG A 145 -16.97 15.60 19.52
CA ARG A 145 -17.09 17.03 19.20
C ARG A 145 -18.54 17.46 19.01
N THR A 146 -19.37 16.61 18.40
CA THR A 146 -20.79 16.92 18.15
C THR A 146 -21.62 16.92 19.44
N ASP A 147 -21.24 16.13 20.45
CA ASP A 147 -21.93 16.04 21.75
C ASP A 147 -21.61 17.22 22.69
N GLN A 148 -20.57 18.01 22.39
CA GLN A 148 -20.17 19.18 23.18
C GLN A 148 -20.66 20.52 22.59
N ALA A 149 -21.40 20.50 21.48
CA ALA A 149 -21.94 21.67 20.80
C ALA A 149 -23.46 21.72 20.94
#